data_AF-A0A9D2GI47-F1
#
_entry.id   AF-A0A9D2GI47-F1
#
_cell.length_a   1.000
_cell.length_b   1.000
_cell.length_c   1.000
_cell.angle_alpha   90.00
_cell.angle_beta   90.00
_cell.angle_gamma   90.00
#
_symmetry.space_group_name_H-M   'P 1'
#
loop_
_entity.id
_entity.type
_entity.pdbx_description
1 polymer ?
#
loop_
_entity_poly.entity_id
_entity_poly.type
_entity_poly.pdbx_seq_one_letter_code
_entity_poly.pdbx_strand_id
1 'polypeptide(L)'
;MEKRGCRGGTAVWKLTALSLGLAAAVSASGCSGGRDVGYRKLVDDFAAVTLAQDQDSAAYDQALAAVGAYLEDSGEETLSAARRAVTETRIQMEEDGAALTPYELDEDLAAVLEDYGLDPEEYVINADMRAGYLSGYAESLKNLEFYLEHESADQESVTRPALEFLYDFRRDYQECTRGFCFYGINYWFAGWEGEALDYVRSQVTDRLRSFVTEESVWEDSREGVERKLDLYLRRMEECQQEFQEYLGEAQEDLYRLEQE
;
A
#
# COMPACT_ATOMS: atom_id res chain seq x y z
N MET A 1 -1.10 -35.32 38.18
CA MET A 1 0.12 -34.91 37.45
C MET A 1 -0.25 -33.82 36.48
N GLU A 2 0.59 -32.80 36.44
CA GLU A 2 0.37 -31.46 35.91
C GLU A 2 0.16 -31.36 34.39
N LYS A 3 -0.46 -30.23 34.05
CA LYS A 3 -0.66 -29.59 32.74
C LYS A 3 0.57 -29.63 31.84
N ARG A 4 0.32 -29.69 30.53
CA ARG A 4 0.99 -28.81 29.55
C ARG A 4 0.10 -28.64 28.31
N GLY A 5 -0.44 -27.43 28.18
CA GLY A 5 -1.12 -26.98 26.97
C GLY A 5 -0.09 -26.62 25.90
N CYS A 6 -0.43 -26.90 24.64
CA CYS A 6 0.16 -26.21 23.50
C CYS A 6 -0.80 -25.10 23.09
N ARG A 7 -0.33 -23.87 23.27
CA ARG A 7 -0.88 -22.67 22.66
C ARG A 7 -0.55 -22.75 21.16
N GLY A 8 -1.56 -22.98 20.32
CA GLY A 8 -1.48 -22.61 18.92
C GLY A 8 -1.57 -21.09 18.86
N GLY A 9 -0.45 -20.43 18.56
CA GLY A 9 -0.41 -19.00 18.33
C GLY A 9 -1.08 -18.70 17.01
N THR A 10 -2.34 -18.28 17.05
CA THR A 10 -2.95 -17.51 15.97
C THR A 10 -2.23 -16.16 15.94
N ALA A 11 -1.31 -15.98 15.01
CA ALA A 11 -0.83 -14.67 14.61
C ALA A 11 -2.00 -13.98 13.88
N VAL A 12 -2.85 -13.33 14.66
CA VAL A 12 -3.90 -12.44 14.18
C VAL A 12 -3.18 -11.26 13.53
N TRP A 13 -3.29 -11.14 12.21
CA TRP A 13 -2.94 -9.95 11.45
C TRP A 13 -3.69 -8.76 12.05
N LYS A 14 -3.01 -7.99 12.90
CA LYS A 14 -3.54 -6.71 13.35
C LYS A 14 -3.32 -5.73 12.22
N LEU A 15 -4.34 -5.58 11.38
CA LEU A 15 -4.60 -4.32 10.70
C LEU A 15 -4.67 -3.27 11.81
N THR A 16 -3.57 -2.52 11.97
CA THR A 16 -3.54 -1.42 12.91
C THR A 16 -4.28 -0.30 12.20
N ALA A 17 -5.59 -0.26 12.38
CA ALA A 17 -6.40 0.91 12.05
C ALA A 17 -5.79 2.07 12.84
N LEU A 18 -5.10 2.98 12.14
CA LEU A 18 -4.62 4.22 12.70
C LEU A 18 -5.86 5.07 13.04
N SER A 19 -6.20 5.09 14.32
CA SER A 19 -7.13 6.07 14.86
C SER A 19 -6.45 7.44 14.82
N LEU A 20 -6.67 8.24 13.77
CA LEU A 20 -6.16 9.60 13.69
C LEU A 20 -6.84 10.47 14.76
N GLY A 21 -6.00 11.07 15.63
CA GLY A 21 -6.42 12.07 16.60
C GLY A 21 -6.62 13.41 15.92
N LEU A 22 -7.80 14.00 16.11
CA LEU A 22 -8.19 15.30 15.56
C LEU A 22 -7.29 16.43 16.12
N ALA A 23 -6.41 17.00 15.30
CA ALA A 23 -5.73 18.26 15.61
C ALA A 23 -6.34 19.40 14.78
N ALA A 24 -7.04 20.31 15.46
CA ALA A 24 -7.63 21.50 14.85
C ALA A 24 -6.53 22.53 14.51
N ALA A 25 -6.32 22.78 13.22
CA ALA A 25 -5.38 23.79 12.75
C ALA A 25 -5.90 25.22 13.03
N VAL A 26 -5.16 25.97 13.84
CA VAL A 26 -5.40 27.42 14.04
C VAL A 26 -4.72 28.19 12.92
N SER A 27 -5.50 29.00 12.20
CA SER A 27 -5.01 29.85 11.12
C SER A 27 -4.09 30.95 11.67
N ALA A 28 -2.77 30.81 11.50
CA ALA A 28 -1.80 31.84 11.84
C ALA A 28 -1.35 32.63 10.59
N SER A 29 -1.88 33.84 10.47
CA SER A 29 -1.44 34.89 9.57
C SER A 29 -0.18 35.59 10.10
N GLY A 30 0.94 35.54 9.36
CA GLY A 30 2.06 36.49 9.50
C GLY A 30 3.46 35.94 9.20
N CYS A 31 4.23 36.73 8.43
CA CYS A 31 5.67 36.65 8.08
C CYS A 31 6.06 35.89 6.79
N SER A 32 5.85 36.57 5.66
CA SER A 32 6.05 36.13 4.27
C SER A 32 7.49 36.07 3.75
N GLY A 33 8.50 35.96 4.63
CA GLY A 33 9.92 35.90 4.21
C GLY A 33 10.59 34.54 4.45
N GLY A 34 10.22 33.86 5.54
CA GLY A 34 10.73 32.52 5.88
C GLY A 34 9.82 31.37 5.43
N ARG A 35 8.51 31.64 5.29
CA ARG A 35 7.52 30.65 4.83
C ARG A 35 7.78 30.14 3.41
N ASP A 36 8.33 30.98 2.54
CA ASP A 36 8.53 30.71 1.10
C ASP A 36 9.57 29.63 0.82
N VAL A 37 10.54 29.45 1.72
CA VAL A 37 11.54 28.37 1.65
C VAL A 37 11.07 27.13 2.42
N GLY A 38 10.31 27.32 3.49
CA GLY A 38 9.84 26.24 4.36
C GLY A 38 8.95 25.22 3.66
N TYR A 39 7.94 25.66 2.90
CA TYR A 39 7.05 24.70 2.22
C TYR A 39 7.80 23.89 1.16
N ARG A 40 8.79 24.47 0.48
CA ARG A 40 9.58 23.75 -0.54
C ARG A 40 10.40 22.64 0.11
N LYS A 41 11.06 22.92 1.25
CA LYS A 41 11.79 21.90 2.02
C LYS A 41 10.88 20.73 2.42
N LEU A 42 9.68 21.04 2.94
CA LEU A 42 8.68 20.03 3.29
C LEU A 42 8.25 19.20 2.08
N VAL A 43 7.90 19.86 0.97
CA VAL A 43 7.44 19.17 -0.25
C VAL A 43 8.55 18.32 -0.88
N ASP A 44 9.79 18.80 -0.89
CA ASP A 44 10.92 18.07 -1.46
C ASP A 44 11.25 16.80 -0.66
N ASP A 45 11.24 16.89 0.67
CA ASP A 45 11.43 15.73 1.55
C ASP A 45 10.27 14.73 1.42
N PHE A 46 9.03 15.22 1.46
CA PHE A 46 7.84 14.40 1.29
C PHE A 46 7.85 13.69 -0.06
N ALA A 47 8.22 14.39 -1.14
CA ALA A 47 8.36 13.80 -2.47
C ALA A 47 9.41 12.68 -2.49
N ALA A 48 10.55 12.85 -1.82
CA ALA A 48 11.58 11.82 -1.76
C ALA A 48 11.08 10.53 -1.11
N VAL A 49 10.31 10.65 -0.02
CA VAL A 49 9.70 9.52 0.69
C VAL A 49 8.58 8.89 -0.14
N THR A 50 7.60 9.69 -0.56
CA THR A 50 6.38 9.21 -1.21
C THR A 50 6.63 8.63 -2.59
N LEU A 51 7.52 9.23 -3.39
CA LEU A 51 7.80 8.69 -4.73
C LEU A 51 8.54 7.36 -4.68
N ALA A 52 9.30 7.09 -3.62
CA ALA A 52 9.88 5.76 -3.40
C ALA A 52 8.77 4.73 -3.09
N GLN A 53 7.82 5.07 -2.22
CA GLN A 53 6.66 4.21 -1.91
C GLN A 53 5.79 3.96 -3.15
N ASP A 54 5.52 4.99 -3.95
CA ASP A 54 4.76 4.89 -5.21
C ASP A 54 5.48 4.00 -6.24
N GLN A 55 6.81 4.08 -6.30
CA GLN A 55 7.62 3.23 -7.17
C GLN A 55 7.55 1.75 -6.76
N ASP A 56 7.59 1.46 -5.46
CA ASP A 56 7.43 0.10 -4.94
C ASP A 56 6.04 -0.45 -5.30
N SER A 57 4.99 0.36 -5.13
CA SER A 57 3.62 0.04 -5.53
C SER A 57 3.50 -0.21 -7.04
N ALA A 58 4.18 0.59 -7.88
CA ALA A 58 4.19 0.41 -9.32
C ALA A 58 4.89 -0.88 -9.75
N ALA A 59 5.95 -1.30 -9.05
CA ALA A 59 6.61 -2.58 -9.30
C ALA A 59 5.69 -3.76 -8.95
N TYR A 60 4.94 -3.65 -7.85
CA TYR A 60 3.93 -4.63 -7.48
C TYR A 60 2.81 -4.73 -8.53
N ASP A 61 2.29 -3.59 -9.01
CA ASP A 61 1.29 -3.55 -10.08
C ASP A 61 1.77 -4.27 -11.36
N GLN A 62 3.05 -4.10 -11.72
CA GLN A 62 3.64 -4.77 -12.89
C GLN A 62 3.74 -6.29 -12.70
N ALA A 63 4.10 -6.75 -11.51
CA ALA A 63 4.11 -8.17 -11.19
C ALA A 63 2.70 -8.76 -11.26
N LEU A 64 1.69 -8.09 -10.71
CA LEU A 64 0.29 -8.50 -10.83
C LEU A 64 -0.18 -8.53 -12.30
N ALA A 65 0.17 -7.52 -13.10
CA ALA A 65 -0.19 -7.50 -14.52
C ALA A 65 0.38 -8.70 -15.28
N ALA A 66 1.59 -9.16 -14.95
CA ALA A 66 2.16 -10.36 -15.55
C ALA A 66 1.38 -11.64 -15.16
N VAL A 67 0.90 -11.74 -13.93
CA VAL A 67 0.01 -12.84 -13.50
C VAL A 67 -1.31 -12.80 -14.26
N GLY A 68 -1.93 -11.63 -14.36
CA GLY A 68 -3.17 -11.44 -15.12
C GLY A 68 -3.03 -11.87 -16.58
N ALA A 69 -1.92 -11.48 -17.23
CA ALA A 69 -1.64 -11.89 -18.60
C ALA A 69 -1.54 -13.41 -18.78
N TYR A 70 -0.98 -14.14 -17.80
CA TYR A 70 -0.96 -15.60 -17.81
C TYR A 70 -2.35 -16.22 -17.57
N LEU A 71 -3.17 -15.60 -16.71
CA LEU A 71 -4.53 -16.06 -16.49
C LEU A 71 -5.43 -15.88 -17.73
N GLU A 72 -5.20 -14.83 -18.49
CA GLU A 72 -5.87 -14.58 -19.78
C GLU A 72 -5.38 -15.49 -20.91
N ASP A 73 -4.07 -15.72 -20.99
CA ASP A 73 -3.42 -16.61 -21.96
C ASP A 73 -2.48 -17.57 -21.23
N SER A 74 -2.92 -18.82 -21.02
CA SER A 74 -2.19 -19.82 -20.23
C SER A 74 -1.07 -20.54 -20.99
N GLY A 75 -0.42 -19.84 -21.91
CA GLY A 75 0.77 -20.31 -22.62
C GLY A 75 2.04 -20.39 -21.77
N GLU A 76 3.03 -21.14 -22.26
CA GLU A 76 4.32 -21.31 -21.57
C GLU A 76 5.11 -19.98 -21.47
N GLU A 77 5.00 -19.11 -22.47
CA GLU A 77 5.71 -17.82 -22.49
C GLU A 77 5.16 -16.88 -21.41
N THR A 78 3.83 -16.76 -21.30
CA THR A 78 3.16 -15.94 -20.29
C THR A 78 3.34 -16.52 -18.89
N LEU A 79 3.31 -17.85 -18.73
CA LEU A 79 3.62 -18.51 -17.46
C LEU A 79 5.06 -18.21 -17.00
N SER A 80 6.03 -18.33 -17.90
CA SER A 80 7.43 -18.02 -17.61
C SER A 80 7.62 -16.55 -17.26
N ALA A 81 6.95 -15.64 -17.98
CA ALA A 81 6.97 -14.21 -17.70
C ALA A 81 6.36 -13.88 -16.32
N ALA A 82 5.21 -14.46 -15.97
CA ALA A 82 4.56 -14.29 -14.68
C ALA A 82 5.43 -14.76 -13.52
N ARG A 83 5.96 -15.99 -13.60
CA ARG A 83 6.88 -16.55 -12.59
C ARG A 83 8.07 -15.64 -12.36
N ARG A 84 8.76 -15.25 -13.44
CA ARG A 84 9.92 -14.37 -13.35
C ARG A 84 9.57 -13.02 -12.72
N ALA A 85 8.51 -12.35 -13.20
CA ALA A 85 8.12 -11.04 -12.69
C ALA A 85 7.79 -11.08 -11.19
N VAL A 86 7.05 -12.11 -10.75
CA VAL A 86 6.70 -12.29 -9.34
C VAL A 86 7.93 -12.57 -8.48
N THR A 87 8.79 -13.52 -8.87
CA THR A 87 9.98 -13.89 -8.11
C THR A 87 10.98 -12.73 -8.02
N GLU A 88 11.31 -12.10 -9.15
CA GLU A 88 12.28 -10.99 -9.19
C GLU A 88 11.79 -9.79 -8.38
N THR A 89 10.51 -9.41 -8.52
CA THR A 89 9.93 -8.29 -7.77
C THR A 89 9.88 -8.58 -6.27
N ARG A 90 9.50 -9.81 -5.88
CA ARG A 90 9.51 -10.21 -4.45
C ARG A 90 10.90 -10.09 -3.84
N ILE A 91 11.91 -10.64 -4.50
CA ILE A 91 13.30 -10.59 -4.02
C ILE A 91 13.74 -9.13 -3.88
N GLN A 92 13.49 -8.30 -4.88
CA GLN A 92 13.84 -6.88 -4.84
C GLN A 92 13.18 -6.17 -3.66
N MET A 93 11.88 -6.41 -3.41
CA MET A 93 11.16 -5.81 -2.28
C MET A 93 11.69 -6.28 -0.91
N GLU A 94 12.07 -7.56 -0.78
CA GLU A 94 12.71 -8.07 0.43
C GLU A 94 14.08 -7.43 0.67
N GLU A 95 14.89 -7.29 -0.38
CA GLU A 95 16.20 -6.65 -0.31
C GLU A 95 16.10 -5.16 0.02
N ASP A 96 15.20 -4.43 -0.65
CA ASP A 96 14.94 -3.02 -0.38
C ASP A 96 14.44 -2.83 1.04
N GLY A 97 13.50 -3.66 1.50
CA GLY A 97 12.99 -3.63 2.87
C GLY A 97 14.07 -3.91 3.91
N ALA A 98 14.99 -4.84 3.64
CA ALA A 98 16.11 -5.14 4.54
C ALA A 98 17.19 -4.05 4.55
N ALA A 99 17.29 -3.26 3.48
CA ALA A 99 18.23 -2.15 3.37
C ALA A 99 17.72 -0.83 3.96
N LEU A 100 16.41 -0.74 4.29
CA LEU A 100 15.83 0.45 4.89
C LEU A 100 16.42 0.74 6.28
N THR A 101 16.72 2.01 6.51
CA THR A 101 16.99 2.55 7.83
C THR A 101 15.77 3.34 8.31
N PRO A 102 15.50 3.41 9.63
CA PRO A 102 14.47 4.30 10.16
C PRO A 102 14.68 5.73 9.65
N TYR A 103 13.58 6.41 9.36
CA TYR A 103 13.61 7.78 8.90
C TYR A 103 14.06 8.71 10.04
N GLU A 104 15.08 9.52 9.75
CA GLU A 104 15.59 10.52 10.69
C GLU A 104 15.08 11.90 10.30
N LEU A 105 14.16 12.44 11.10
CA LEU A 105 13.63 13.78 10.89
C LEU A 105 14.63 14.84 11.37
N ASP A 106 15.05 15.70 10.45
CA ASP A 106 15.92 16.85 10.73
C ASP A 106 15.19 17.93 11.55
N GLU A 107 15.89 18.55 12.51
CA GLU A 107 15.31 19.54 13.45
C GLU A 107 14.69 20.74 12.71
N ASP A 108 15.33 21.23 11.66
CA ASP A 108 14.83 22.34 10.88
C ASP A 108 13.56 21.94 10.09
N LEU A 109 13.43 20.67 9.67
CA LEU A 109 12.21 20.17 9.02
C LEU A 109 11.08 19.95 10.03
N ALA A 110 11.38 19.49 11.24
CA ALA A 110 10.42 19.37 12.33
C ALA A 110 9.77 20.73 12.66
N ALA A 111 10.59 21.79 12.78
CA ALA A 111 10.09 23.14 13.00
C ALA A 111 9.19 23.63 11.84
N VAL A 112 9.53 23.29 10.60
CA VAL A 112 8.69 23.59 9.43
C VAL A 112 7.35 22.86 9.53
N LEU A 113 7.32 21.56 9.86
CA LEU A 113 6.08 20.80 10.02
C LEU A 113 5.14 21.47 11.04
N GLU A 114 5.67 21.84 12.21
CA GLU A 114 4.91 22.53 13.25
C GLU A 114 4.35 23.88 12.78
N ASP A 115 5.13 24.67 12.03
CA ASP A 115 4.71 25.95 11.45
C ASP A 115 3.53 25.81 10.45
N TYR A 116 3.39 24.63 9.84
CA TYR A 116 2.28 24.26 8.96
C TYR A 116 1.17 23.48 9.68
N GLY A 117 1.27 23.29 10.99
CA GLY A 117 0.28 22.56 11.79
C GLY A 117 0.23 21.07 11.51
N LEU A 118 1.36 20.50 11.09
CA LEU A 118 1.57 19.07 10.86
C LEU A 118 2.33 18.48 12.04
N ASP A 119 1.96 17.26 12.44
CA ASP A 119 2.59 16.56 13.55
C ASP A 119 3.90 15.89 13.07
N PRO A 120 5.08 16.27 13.62
CA PRO A 120 6.34 15.62 13.29
C PRO A 120 6.36 14.10 13.54
N GLU A 121 5.69 13.63 14.59
CA GLU A 121 5.63 12.19 14.91
C GLU A 121 4.81 11.43 13.87
N GLU A 122 3.67 11.99 13.45
CA GLU A 122 2.84 11.43 12.37
C GLU A 122 3.62 11.35 11.06
N TYR A 123 4.44 12.37 10.77
CA TYR A 123 5.26 12.41 9.55
C TYR A 123 6.31 11.31 9.54
N VAL A 124 7.02 11.10 10.65
CA VAL A 124 8.01 10.02 10.80
C VAL A 124 7.35 8.65 10.64
N ILE A 125 6.19 8.44 11.28
CA ILE A 125 5.42 7.20 11.14
C ILE A 125 5.08 6.95 9.67
N ASN A 126 4.58 7.96 8.96
CA ASN A 126 4.25 7.86 7.54
C ASN A 126 5.48 7.52 6.67
N ALA A 127 6.63 8.13 6.95
CA ALA A 127 7.87 7.82 6.23
C ALA A 127 8.32 6.37 6.45
N ASP A 128 8.26 5.91 7.71
CA ASP A 128 8.64 4.54 8.09
C ASP A 128 7.65 3.46 7.62
N MET A 129 6.42 3.83 7.21
CA MET A 129 5.45 2.86 6.67
C MET A 129 5.96 2.11 5.43
N ARG A 130 6.94 2.65 4.70
CA ARG A 130 7.53 1.99 3.51
C ARG A 130 7.99 0.57 3.81
N ALA A 131 8.59 0.33 4.98
CA ALA A 131 9.03 -1.01 5.38
C ALA A 131 7.87 -2.00 5.50
N GLY A 132 6.74 -1.54 6.05
CA GLY A 132 5.51 -2.32 6.14
C GLY A 132 4.91 -2.63 4.77
N TYR A 133 4.90 -1.66 3.86
CA TYR A 133 4.41 -1.85 2.49
C TYR A 133 5.24 -2.86 1.71
N LEU A 134 6.57 -2.72 1.72
CA LEU A 134 7.48 -3.67 1.07
C LEU A 134 7.30 -5.10 1.60
N SER A 135 7.19 -5.25 2.92
CA SER A 135 6.92 -6.56 3.52
C SER A 135 5.59 -7.14 3.07
N GLY A 136 4.53 -6.32 3.02
CA GLY A 136 3.20 -6.76 2.58
C GLY A 136 3.17 -7.17 1.11
N TYR A 137 3.82 -6.39 0.23
CA TYR A 137 3.95 -6.73 -1.19
C TYR A 137 4.75 -8.01 -1.39
N ALA A 138 5.90 -8.16 -0.73
CA ALA A 138 6.73 -9.35 -0.83
C ALA A 138 5.99 -10.62 -0.39
N GLU A 139 5.25 -10.56 0.71
CA GLU A 139 4.43 -11.70 1.16
C GLU A 139 3.28 -12.01 0.21
N SER A 140 2.62 -10.99 -0.33
CA SER A 140 1.60 -11.17 -1.34
C SER A 140 2.15 -11.90 -2.58
N LEU A 141 3.30 -11.44 -3.10
CA LEU A 141 3.97 -12.06 -4.24
C LEU A 141 4.44 -13.47 -3.93
N LYS A 142 4.93 -13.74 -2.71
CA LYS A 142 5.31 -15.08 -2.26
C LYS A 142 4.14 -16.06 -2.32
N ASN A 143 2.95 -15.60 -1.94
CA ASN A 143 1.75 -16.42 -2.03
C ASN A 143 1.42 -16.74 -3.50
N LEU A 144 1.45 -15.75 -4.39
CA LEU A 144 1.22 -15.96 -5.83
C LEU A 144 2.29 -16.88 -6.46
N GLU A 145 3.56 -16.71 -6.08
CA GLU A 145 4.69 -17.53 -6.53
C GLU A 145 4.43 -19.02 -6.26
N PHE A 146 3.98 -19.36 -5.04
CA PHE A 146 3.64 -20.73 -4.68
C PHE A 146 2.64 -21.35 -5.66
N TYR A 147 1.55 -20.64 -6.01
CA TYR A 147 0.55 -21.17 -6.93
C TYR A 147 1.07 -21.25 -8.36
N LEU A 148 1.79 -20.22 -8.83
CA LEU A 148 2.39 -20.20 -10.16
C LEU A 148 3.42 -21.31 -10.36
N GLU A 149 4.15 -21.73 -9.33
CA GLU A 149 5.08 -22.87 -9.42
C GLU A 149 4.38 -24.20 -9.71
N HIS A 150 3.10 -24.34 -9.34
CA HIS A 150 2.31 -25.55 -9.55
C HIS A 150 1.52 -25.54 -10.87
N GLU A 151 1.52 -24.42 -11.59
CA GLU A 151 0.89 -24.30 -12.91
C GLU A 151 1.68 -25.06 -14.01
N SER A 152 0.97 -25.49 -15.06
CA SER A 152 1.54 -26.09 -16.26
C SER A 152 0.81 -25.58 -17.50
N ALA A 153 1.54 -25.23 -18.56
CA ALA A 153 0.93 -24.86 -19.84
C ALA A 153 0.26 -26.05 -20.56
N ASP A 154 0.62 -27.29 -20.21
CA ASP A 154 0.13 -28.50 -20.86
C ASP A 154 -1.09 -29.12 -20.16
N GLN A 155 -1.29 -28.81 -18.87
CA GLN A 155 -2.33 -29.38 -18.03
C GLN A 155 -2.87 -28.34 -17.05
N GLU A 156 -4.19 -28.27 -16.94
CA GLU A 156 -4.86 -27.40 -15.96
C GLU A 156 -4.50 -27.85 -14.53
N SER A 157 -3.99 -26.91 -13.73
CA SER A 157 -3.60 -27.19 -12.36
C SER A 157 -4.82 -27.31 -11.45
N VAL A 158 -4.77 -28.27 -10.52
CA VAL A 158 -5.76 -28.36 -9.43
C VAL A 158 -5.77 -27.11 -8.54
N THR A 159 -4.69 -26.32 -8.55
CA THR A 159 -4.57 -25.09 -7.77
C THR A 159 -5.01 -23.84 -8.54
N ARG A 160 -5.43 -23.99 -9.80
CA ARG A 160 -5.82 -22.87 -10.67
C ARG A 160 -6.93 -22.00 -10.09
N PRO A 161 -8.02 -22.55 -9.51
CA PRO A 161 -9.07 -21.71 -8.91
C PRO A 161 -8.56 -20.83 -7.77
N ALA A 162 -7.60 -21.34 -6.99
CA ALA A 162 -7.00 -20.58 -5.91
C ALA A 162 -6.09 -19.46 -6.42
N LEU A 163 -5.36 -19.71 -7.51
CA LEU A 163 -4.55 -18.68 -8.17
C LEU A 163 -5.43 -17.54 -8.73
N GLU A 164 -6.51 -17.88 -9.41
CA GLU A 164 -7.46 -16.91 -9.97
C GLU A 164 -8.08 -16.05 -8.86
N PHE A 165 -8.58 -16.69 -7.80
CA PHE A 165 -9.14 -15.99 -6.65
C PHE A 165 -8.11 -15.05 -5.99
N LEU A 166 -6.89 -15.54 -5.74
CA LEU A 166 -5.84 -14.73 -5.13
C LEU A 166 -5.45 -13.55 -6.02
N TYR A 167 -5.33 -13.77 -7.34
CA TYR A 167 -5.05 -12.70 -8.27
C TYR A 167 -6.12 -11.60 -8.23
N ASP A 168 -7.41 -11.97 -8.32
CA ASP A 168 -8.52 -11.02 -8.28
C ASP A 168 -8.53 -10.24 -6.96
N PHE A 169 -8.43 -10.94 -5.82
CA PHE A 169 -8.34 -10.30 -4.51
C PHE A 169 -7.15 -9.33 -4.41
N ARG A 170 -5.96 -9.73 -4.90
CA ARG A 170 -4.77 -8.86 -4.85
C ARG A 170 -4.91 -7.65 -5.75
N ARG A 171 -5.48 -7.81 -6.95
CA ARG A 171 -5.74 -6.70 -7.88
C ARG A 171 -6.69 -5.68 -7.24
N ASP A 172 -7.81 -6.15 -6.70
CA ASP A 172 -8.87 -5.28 -6.18
C ASP A 172 -8.43 -4.58 -4.88
N TYR A 173 -7.74 -5.31 -4.00
CA TYR A 173 -7.14 -4.73 -2.79
C TYR A 173 -6.06 -3.69 -3.13
N GLN A 174 -5.26 -3.93 -4.17
CA GLN A 174 -4.22 -3.01 -4.62
C GLN A 174 -4.82 -1.74 -5.23
N GLU A 175 -5.89 -1.84 -6.00
CA GLU A 175 -6.64 -0.67 -6.48
C GLU A 175 -7.13 0.20 -5.31
N CYS A 176 -7.67 -0.44 -4.26
CA CYS A 176 -8.08 0.27 -3.06
C CYS A 176 -6.89 0.94 -2.33
N THR A 177 -5.75 0.26 -2.29
CA THR A 177 -4.51 0.77 -1.67
C THR A 177 -3.97 1.98 -2.39
N ARG A 178 -3.93 1.94 -3.72
CA ARG A 178 -3.51 3.07 -4.56
C ARG A 178 -4.38 4.30 -4.29
N GLY A 179 -5.69 4.12 -4.29
CA GLY A 179 -6.64 5.18 -3.95
C GLY A 179 -6.42 5.74 -2.55
N PHE A 180 -6.31 4.86 -1.54
CA PHE A 180 -6.02 5.28 -0.16
C PHE A 180 -4.72 6.08 -0.06
N CYS A 181 -3.63 5.63 -0.67
CA CYS A 181 -2.35 6.32 -0.67
C CYS A 181 -2.43 7.69 -1.37
N PHE A 182 -3.15 7.82 -2.48
CA PHE A 182 -3.36 9.12 -3.14
C PHE A 182 -4.06 10.11 -2.21
N TYR A 183 -5.15 9.71 -1.55
CA TYR A 183 -5.84 10.59 -0.60
C TYR A 183 -5.03 10.79 0.68
N GLY A 184 -4.16 9.86 1.06
CA GLY A 184 -3.17 10.03 2.13
C GLY A 184 -2.19 11.15 1.82
N ILE A 185 -1.69 11.23 0.58
CA ILE A 185 -0.87 12.36 0.10
C ILE A 185 -1.68 13.65 0.13
N ASN A 186 -2.93 13.61 -0.33
CA ASN A 186 -3.82 14.76 -0.32
C ASN A 186 -4.03 15.32 1.09
N TYR A 187 -4.10 14.46 2.12
CA TYR A 187 -4.31 14.86 3.52
C TYR A 187 -3.21 15.82 4.03
N TRP A 188 -1.95 15.55 3.68
CA TRP A 188 -0.80 16.36 4.10
C TRP A 188 -0.85 17.81 3.58
N PHE A 189 -1.47 18.02 2.43
CA PHE A 189 -1.51 19.31 1.74
C PHE A 189 -2.94 19.86 1.55
N ALA A 190 -3.93 19.26 2.22
CA ALA A 190 -5.32 19.70 2.12
C ALA A 190 -5.46 21.14 2.63
N GLY A 191 -6.13 21.99 1.83
CA GLY A 191 -6.30 23.42 2.12
C GLY A 191 -5.09 24.30 1.74
N TRP A 192 -4.03 23.75 1.15
CA TRP A 192 -2.99 24.55 0.52
C TRP A 192 -3.49 25.12 -0.81
N GLU A 193 -3.08 26.34 -1.15
CA GLU A 193 -3.51 27.05 -2.35
C GLU A 193 -2.33 27.78 -3.03
N GLY A 194 -2.54 28.23 -4.27
CA GLY A 194 -1.58 29.04 -5.02
C GLY A 194 -0.25 28.34 -5.28
N GLU A 195 0.85 29.09 -5.17
CA GLU A 195 2.20 28.61 -5.53
C GLU A 195 2.64 27.38 -4.73
N ALA A 196 2.24 27.27 -3.46
CA ALA A 196 2.58 26.12 -2.63
C ALA A 196 1.90 24.84 -3.13
N LEU A 197 0.61 24.91 -3.49
CA LEU A 197 -0.12 23.78 -4.08
C LEU A 197 0.40 23.42 -5.47
N ASP A 198 0.70 24.42 -6.31
CA ASP A 198 1.30 24.18 -7.63
C ASP A 198 2.66 23.48 -7.51
N TYR A 199 3.44 23.82 -6.47
CA TYR A 199 4.69 23.15 -6.18
C TYR A 199 4.47 21.69 -5.74
N VAL A 200 3.54 21.42 -4.82
CA VAL A 200 3.13 20.05 -4.42
C VAL A 200 2.76 19.24 -5.66
N ARG A 201 1.94 19.80 -6.56
CA ARG A 201 1.53 19.10 -7.77
C ARG A 201 2.72 18.71 -8.64
N SER A 202 3.61 19.67 -8.91
CA SER A 202 4.79 19.46 -9.75
C SER A 202 5.79 18.46 -9.17
N GLN A 203 5.95 18.44 -7.83
CA GLN A 203 6.98 17.62 -7.17
C GLN A 203 6.46 16.26 -6.73
N VAL A 204 5.15 16.13 -6.48
CA VAL A 204 4.54 14.92 -5.94
C VAL A 204 3.54 14.35 -6.94
N THR A 205 2.36 14.96 -7.08
CA THR A 205 1.22 14.29 -7.75
C THR A 205 1.46 14.02 -9.24
N ASP A 206 2.07 14.95 -9.97
CA ASP A 206 2.34 14.81 -11.40
C ASP A 206 3.43 13.77 -11.70
N ARG A 207 4.13 13.31 -10.65
CA ARG A 207 5.22 12.34 -10.73
C ARG A 207 4.83 10.95 -10.22
N LEU A 208 3.64 10.81 -9.63
CA LEU A 208 3.10 9.52 -9.22
C LEU A 208 2.83 8.63 -10.43
N ARG A 209 3.07 7.34 -10.27
CA ARG A 209 2.91 6.31 -11.29
C ARG A 209 1.83 5.30 -10.93
N SER A 210 1.76 4.90 -9.66
CA SER A 210 0.84 3.88 -9.18
C SER A 210 -0.32 4.51 -8.41
N PHE A 211 -0.07 5.38 -7.44
CA PHE A 211 -1.13 5.87 -6.54
C PHE A 211 -2.24 6.66 -7.25
N VAL A 212 -1.96 7.28 -8.40
CA VAL A 212 -3.00 7.92 -9.21
C VAL A 212 -3.84 6.85 -9.93
N THR A 213 -5.17 6.94 -9.76
CA THR A 213 -6.17 6.13 -10.46
C THR A 213 -7.01 7.03 -11.39
N GLU A 214 -7.83 6.43 -12.25
CA GLU A 214 -8.74 7.20 -13.12
C GLU A 214 -9.75 8.04 -12.34
N GLU A 215 -10.06 7.65 -11.09
CA GLU A 215 -10.99 8.32 -10.19
C GLU A 215 -10.31 9.30 -9.22
N SER A 216 -8.99 9.49 -9.32
CA SER A 216 -8.24 10.39 -8.44
C SER A 216 -8.68 11.84 -8.65
N VAL A 217 -9.23 12.43 -7.59
CA VAL A 217 -9.62 13.84 -7.56
C VAL A 217 -8.95 14.48 -6.35
N TRP A 218 -8.25 15.59 -6.56
CA TRP A 218 -7.68 16.36 -5.46
C TRP A 218 -8.80 17.08 -4.69
N GLU A 219 -8.91 16.81 -3.40
CA GLU A 219 -9.86 17.43 -2.48
C GLU A 219 -9.20 18.64 -1.80
N ASP A 220 -9.90 19.77 -1.81
CA ASP A 220 -9.39 21.03 -1.26
C ASP A 220 -9.57 21.15 0.26
N SER A 221 -10.30 20.22 0.89
CA SER A 221 -10.61 20.25 2.33
C SER A 221 -10.27 18.94 3.02
N ARG A 222 -9.84 19.01 4.29
CA ARG A 222 -9.56 17.82 5.11
C ARG A 222 -10.78 16.91 5.24
N GLU A 223 -11.96 17.46 5.44
CA GLU A 223 -13.20 16.67 5.51
C GLU A 223 -13.48 15.91 4.19
N GLY A 224 -13.18 16.53 3.05
CA GLY A 224 -13.27 15.87 1.74
C GLY A 224 -12.32 14.68 1.63
N VAL A 225 -11.05 14.89 2.00
CA VAL A 225 -10.02 13.85 2.03
C VAL A 225 -10.40 12.70 2.98
N GLU A 226 -10.81 13.02 4.21
CA GLU A 226 -11.20 12.02 5.23
C GLU A 226 -12.34 11.13 4.75
N ARG A 227 -13.36 11.69 4.08
CA ARG A 227 -14.44 10.88 3.49
C ARG A 227 -13.95 9.92 2.41
N LYS A 228 -12.92 10.31 1.66
CA LYS A 228 -12.30 9.45 0.62
C LYS A 228 -11.43 8.37 1.25
N LEU A 229 -10.64 8.71 2.26
CA LEU A 229 -9.89 7.73 3.04
C LEU A 229 -10.82 6.68 3.66
N ASP A 230 -11.91 7.10 4.31
CA ASP A 230 -12.92 6.21 4.88
C ASP A 230 -13.55 5.29 3.82
N LEU A 231 -13.81 5.81 2.62
CA LEU A 231 -14.35 5.02 1.51
C LEU A 231 -13.38 3.89 1.13
N TYR A 232 -12.09 4.20 0.94
CA TYR A 232 -11.11 3.19 0.58
C TYR A 232 -10.83 2.20 1.70
N LEU A 233 -10.83 2.64 2.96
CA LEU A 233 -10.74 1.74 4.11
C LEU A 233 -11.89 0.73 4.13
N ARG A 234 -13.13 1.17 3.90
CA ARG A 234 -14.28 0.24 3.81
C ARG A 234 -14.15 -0.73 2.65
N ARG A 235 -13.72 -0.27 1.47
CA ARG A 235 -13.48 -1.17 0.33
C ARG A 235 -12.39 -2.20 0.62
N MET A 236 -11.31 -1.80 1.29
CA MET A 236 -10.29 -2.75 1.76
C MET A 236 -10.86 -3.76 2.75
N GLU A 237 -11.69 -3.32 3.69
CA GLU A 237 -12.37 -4.21 4.65
C GLU A 237 -13.29 -5.21 3.94
N GLU A 238 -14.03 -4.78 2.91
CA GLU A 238 -14.86 -5.63 2.06
C GLU A 238 -14.01 -6.69 1.35
N CYS A 239 -12.92 -6.31 0.67
CA CYS A 239 -12.00 -7.27 0.06
C CYS A 239 -11.45 -8.28 1.09
N GLN A 240 -11.09 -7.82 2.30
CA GLN A 240 -10.58 -8.71 3.35
C GLN A 240 -11.66 -9.67 3.85
N GLN A 241 -12.92 -9.25 3.93
CA GLN A 241 -14.04 -10.14 4.27
C GLN A 241 -14.20 -11.24 3.22
N GLU A 242 -14.20 -10.89 1.94
CA GLU A 242 -14.25 -11.87 0.84
C GLU A 242 -13.09 -12.87 0.90
N PHE A 243 -11.88 -12.40 1.23
CA PHE A 243 -10.73 -13.26 1.44
C PHE A 243 -10.92 -14.24 2.62
N GLN A 244 -11.49 -13.78 3.73
CA GLN A 244 -11.78 -14.66 4.88
C GLN A 244 -12.87 -15.69 4.58
N GLU A 245 -13.90 -15.29 3.83
CA GLU A 245 -14.98 -16.19 3.40
C GLU A 245 -14.42 -17.32 2.52
N TYR A 246 -13.59 -16.97 1.52
CA TYR A 246 -12.91 -17.95 0.69
C TYR A 246 -12.04 -18.92 1.49
N LEU A 247 -11.25 -18.43 2.46
CA LEU A 247 -10.45 -19.31 3.33
C LEU A 247 -11.33 -20.26 4.16
N GLY A 248 -12.48 -19.78 4.64
CA GLY A 248 -13.46 -20.60 5.35
C GLY A 248 -14.01 -21.72 4.48
N GLU A 249 -14.45 -21.40 3.27
CA GLU A 249 -14.98 -22.37 2.31
C GLU A 249 -13.93 -23.42 1.90
N ALA A 250 -12.71 -22.97 1.57
CA ALA A 250 -11.62 -23.86 1.21
C ALA A 250 -11.24 -24.82 2.36
N GLN A 251 -11.31 -24.36 3.61
CA GLN A 251 -11.07 -25.19 4.78
C GLN A 251 -12.20 -26.21 5.01
N GLU A 252 -13.47 -25.81 4.83
CA GLU A 252 -14.62 -26.72 4.94
C GLU A 252 -14.60 -27.82 3.87
N ASP A 253 -14.22 -27.48 2.63
CA ASP A 253 -14.09 -28.45 1.55
C ASP A 253 -12.95 -29.45 1.82
N LEU A 254 -11.82 -28.99 2.36
CA LEU A 254 -10.73 -29.87 2.79
C LEU A 254 -11.20 -30.85 3.87
N TYR A 255 -11.94 -30.38 4.88
CA TYR A 255 -12.50 -31.25 5.92
C TYR A 255 -13.52 -32.26 5.37
N ARG A 256 -14.29 -31.90 4.34
CA ARG A 256 -15.23 -32.81 3.69
C ARG A 256 -14.48 -33.93 2.96
N LEU A 257 -13.42 -33.59 2.23
CA LEU A 257 -12.57 -34.55 1.53
C LEU A 257 -11.82 -35.49 2.48
N GLU A 258 -11.42 -35.02 3.68
CA GLU A 258 -10.80 -35.88 4.71
C GLU A 258 -11.78 -36.88 5.36
N GLN A 259 -13.10 -36.67 5.21
CA GLN A 259 -14.14 -37.54 5.78
C GLN A 259 -14.66 -38.59 4.78
N GLU A 260 -14.27 -38.51 3.51
CA GLU A 260 -14.61 -39.45 2.43
C GLU A 260 -13.52 -40.50 2.20
#